data_AF-A0A672GZC1-F1
#
_entry.id   AF-A0A672GZC1-F1
#
_cell.length_a   1.000
_cell.length_b   1.000
_cell.length_c   1.000
_cell.angle_alpha   90.00
_cell.angle_beta   90.00
_cell.angle_gamma   90.00
#
_symmetry.space_group_name_H-M   'P 1'
#
loop_
_entity.id
_entity.type
_entity.pdbx_description
1 polymer ?
#
loop_
_entity_poly.entity_id
_entity_poly.type
_entity_poly.pdbx_seq_one_letter_code
_entity_poly.pdbx_strand_id
1 'polypeptide(L)'
;MEVTAVATQGRYDSSDWVSRYMLLYSDTGQAWKQFRQDDGSLWDKFVGNTNSEAVVHNKLSHSVRTRFLRFIPLEWNPSGWLGVRLEVYGCSFKSDVADFDGRSSLLYRFNQKSMSTVKDVISLRFKSRQAEGVLLHGEGQRGDYITLELHRGKLALYLNLGELRFSSSRVAVTVGSLLDDQHWHSVVIERFNKQVNLTVDSHTQHFQTKGEGDSLEVDYELSFGGIPLPGKPGTFLRKNFHGCIENLNYNGIHIIDLAKRRKPQIYSVKTPHDQGEPATSTMCAEC
;
A
#
# COMPACT_ATOMS: atom_id res chain seq x y z
N MET A 1 2.56 -13.61 6.91
CA MET A 1 3.98 -14.03 6.99
C MET A 1 4.73 -13.31 5.88
N GLU A 2 6.01 -13.00 6.07
CA GLU A 2 6.87 -12.57 4.96
C GLU A 2 7.69 -13.77 4.51
N VAL A 3 7.32 -14.32 3.35
CA VAL A 3 7.91 -15.52 2.76
C VAL A 3 9.16 -15.15 1.98
N THR A 4 10.26 -15.89 2.19
CA THR A 4 11.57 -15.62 1.59
C THR A 4 12.13 -16.81 0.81
N ALA A 5 11.66 -18.03 1.10
CA ALA A 5 12.05 -19.22 0.36
C ALA A 5 10.99 -20.32 0.50
N VAL A 6 11.06 -21.30 -0.40
CA VAL A 6 10.33 -22.57 -0.28
C VAL A 6 11.32 -23.72 -0.48
N ALA A 7 11.08 -24.85 0.19
CA ALA A 7 11.76 -26.09 -0.11
C ALA A 7 10.76 -27.16 -0.55
N THR A 8 11.20 -27.97 -1.51
CA THR A 8 10.43 -29.08 -2.06
C THR A 8 11.22 -30.37 -1.94
N GLN A 9 10.53 -31.45 -1.62
CA GLN A 9 11.09 -32.80 -1.58
C GLN A 9 10.05 -33.78 -2.15
N GLY A 10 10.45 -34.78 -2.91
CA GLY A 10 9.52 -35.81 -3.39
C GLY A 10 8.98 -36.67 -2.25
N ARG A 11 8.01 -37.54 -2.54
CA ARG A 11 7.53 -38.52 -1.55
C ARG A 11 8.62 -39.56 -1.29
N TYR A 12 8.91 -39.80 -0.01
CA TYR A 12 9.96 -40.74 0.42
C TYR A 12 9.85 -42.11 -0.25
N ASP A 13 10.99 -42.66 -0.68
CA ASP A 13 11.14 -43.99 -1.27
C ASP A 13 10.11 -44.27 -2.38
N SER A 14 9.98 -43.32 -3.31
CA SER A 14 9.00 -43.42 -4.39
C SER A 14 9.51 -42.79 -5.68
N SER A 15 8.79 -43.05 -6.76
CA SER A 15 8.98 -42.34 -8.03
C SER A 15 8.18 -41.03 -8.11
N ASP A 16 7.56 -40.58 -7.00
CA ASP A 16 6.61 -39.48 -7.00
C ASP A 16 7.28 -38.17 -6.56
N TRP A 17 7.62 -37.31 -7.52
CA TRP A 17 8.17 -35.98 -7.24
C TRP A 17 7.78 -34.95 -8.30
N VAL A 18 7.65 -33.68 -7.88
CA VAL A 18 7.38 -32.53 -8.74
C VAL A 18 8.70 -31.96 -9.26
N SER A 19 8.87 -31.86 -10.57
CA SER A 19 10.10 -31.36 -11.22
C SER A 19 10.01 -29.88 -11.61
N ARG A 20 8.79 -29.35 -11.82
CA ARG A 20 8.54 -27.92 -12.00
C ARG A 20 7.24 -27.47 -11.35
N TYR A 21 7.25 -26.25 -10.82
CA TYR A 21 6.07 -25.66 -10.20
C TYR A 21 6.05 -24.14 -10.34
N MET A 22 4.90 -23.53 -10.07
CA MET A 22 4.79 -22.09 -9.85
C MET A 22 4.15 -21.80 -8.50
N LEU A 23 4.38 -20.59 -7.98
CA LEU A 23 3.80 -20.12 -6.73
C LEU A 23 2.81 -19.00 -7.03
N LEU A 24 1.62 -19.11 -6.43
CA LEU A 24 0.66 -18.02 -6.36
C LEU A 24 0.53 -17.54 -4.93
N TYR A 25 0.27 -16.26 -4.72
CA TYR A 25 0.06 -15.69 -3.40
C TYR A 25 -1.18 -14.79 -3.36
N SER A 26 -1.81 -14.70 -2.19
CA SER A 26 -3.04 -13.94 -1.97
C SER A 26 -3.20 -13.58 -0.50
N ASP A 27 -3.79 -12.42 -0.21
CA ASP A 27 -4.22 -12.09 1.15
C ASP A 27 -5.66 -12.51 1.43
N THR A 28 -6.47 -12.68 0.39
CA THR A 28 -7.91 -13.01 0.49
C THR A 28 -8.23 -14.46 0.14
N GLY A 29 -7.32 -15.16 -0.53
CA GLY A 29 -7.56 -16.49 -1.10
C GLY A 29 -8.44 -16.48 -2.37
N GLN A 30 -8.90 -15.31 -2.82
CA GLN A 30 -9.73 -15.16 -4.02
C GLN A 30 -8.95 -14.53 -5.19
N ALA A 31 -8.27 -13.41 -4.95
CA ALA A 31 -7.43 -12.74 -5.94
C ALA A 31 -5.99 -13.24 -5.81
N TRP A 32 -5.51 -13.97 -6.81
CA TRP A 32 -4.19 -14.61 -6.79
C TRP A 32 -3.23 -13.89 -7.72
N LYS A 33 -2.03 -13.55 -7.21
CA LYS A 33 -0.90 -13.09 -8.01
C LYS A 33 0.10 -14.21 -8.20
N GLN A 34 0.62 -14.35 -9.42
CA GLN A 34 1.73 -15.25 -9.70
C GLN A 34 3.03 -14.61 -9.25
N PHE A 35 3.85 -15.36 -8.52
CA PHE A 35 5.21 -14.95 -8.21
C PHE A 35 6.06 -15.02 -9.47
N ARG A 36 6.78 -13.93 -9.78
CA ARG A 36 7.71 -13.86 -10.91
C ARG A 36 9.13 -13.72 -10.39
N GLN A 37 10.05 -14.51 -10.94
CA GLN A 37 11.44 -14.51 -10.53
C GLN A 37 12.22 -13.55 -11.44
N ASP A 38 12.78 -12.49 -10.87
CA ASP A 38 13.56 -11.49 -11.61
C ASP A 38 15.03 -11.92 -11.83
N ASP A 39 15.29 -13.23 -11.90
CA ASP A 39 16.66 -13.79 -12.01
C ASP A 39 17.16 -13.96 -13.45
N GLY A 40 16.39 -13.49 -14.43
CA GLY A 40 16.72 -13.64 -15.85
C GLY A 40 16.48 -15.04 -16.41
N SER A 41 15.90 -15.96 -15.63
CA SER A 41 15.39 -17.23 -16.15
C SER A 41 14.23 -16.96 -17.12
N LEU A 42 14.33 -17.51 -18.33
CA LEU A 42 13.28 -17.42 -19.36
C LEU A 42 11.94 -18.07 -18.94
N TRP A 43 11.91 -18.73 -17.78
CA TRP A 43 10.77 -19.47 -17.29
C TRP A 43 10.31 -18.87 -15.96
N ASP A 44 9.07 -18.36 -15.90
CA ASP A 44 8.38 -17.94 -14.65
C ASP A 44 8.05 -19.15 -13.73
N LYS A 45 8.89 -20.19 -13.72
CA LYS A 45 8.65 -21.49 -13.10
C LYS A 45 9.86 -21.89 -12.27
N PHE A 46 9.61 -22.36 -11.06
CA PHE A 46 10.63 -22.89 -10.18
C PHE A 46 11.05 -24.30 -10.61
N VAL A 47 12.35 -24.56 -10.47
CA VAL A 47 12.90 -25.91 -10.61
C VAL A 47 12.66 -26.68 -9.31
N GLY A 48 11.97 -27.81 -9.40
CA GLY A 48 11.68 -28.71 -8.29
C GLY A 48 12.70 -29.84 -8.18
N ASN A 49 12.23 -31.02 -7.81
CA ASN A 49 13.05 -32.19 -7.51
C ASN A 49 13.41 -33.00 -8.75
N THR A 50 14.54 -33.71 -8.67
CA THR A 50 14.98 -34.74 -9.63
C THR A 50 14.92 -36.16 -9.07
N ASN A 51 14.58 -36.31 -7.78
CA ASN A 51 14.42 -37.57 -7.06
C ASN A 51 13.52 -37.38 -5.81
N SER A 52 13.25 -38.46 -5.08
CA SER A 52 12.41 -38.44 -3.86
C SER A 52 13.10 -37.91 -2.59
N GLU A 53 14.43 -37.93 -2.55
CA GLU A 53 15.20 -37.79 -1.30
C GLU A 53 15.86 -36.42 -1.13
N ALA A 54 16.31 -35.79 -2.20
CA ALA A 54 17.00 -34.50 -2.13
C ALA A 54 16.00 -33.37 -1.89
N VAL A 55 16.28 -32.53 -0.90
CA VAL A 55 15.54 -31.29 -0.66
C VAL A 55 16.06 -30.22 -1.62
N VAL A 56 15.16 -29.63 -2.40
CA VAL A 56 15.46 -28.52 -3.31
C VAL A 56 14.95 -27.23 -2.69
N HIS A 57 15.89 -26.35 -2.36
CA HIS A 57 15.60 -25.01 -1.82
C HIS A 57 15.57 -23.98 -2.93
N ASN A 58 14.48 -23.23 -3.00
CA ASN A 58 14.32 -22.10 -3.90
C ASN A 58 14.14 -20.82 -3.09
N LYS A 59 15.16 -19.96 -3.12
CA LYS A 59 15.10 -18.61 -2.53
C LYS A 59 14.35 -17.69 -3.48
N LEU A 60 13.39 -16.94 -2.96
CA LEU A 60 12.65 -15.96 -3.74
C LEU A 60 13.55 -14.75 -4.05
N SER A 61 13.47 -14.22 -5.27
CA SER A 61 14.23 -13.02 -5.69
C SER A 61 13.89 -11.79 -4.85
N HIS A 62 12.61 -11.68 -4.45
CA HIS A 62 12.10 -10.70 -3.49
C HIS A 62 11.18 -11.40 -2.49
N SER A 63 11.11 -10.88 -1.26
CA SER A 63 10.21 -11.41 -0.25
C SER A 63 8.75 -11.10 -0.60
N VAL A 64 7.84 -12.00 -0.22
CA VAL A 64 6.39 -11.82 -0.45
C VAL A 64 5.67 -11.83 0.88
N ARG A 65 4.94 -10.74 1.15
CA ARG A 65 4.01 -10.67 2.28
C ARG A 65 2.68 -11.24 1.85
N THR A 66 2.26 -12.32 2.48
CA THR A 66 1.01 -12.98 2.14
C THR A 66 0.40 -13.77 3.31
N ARG A 67 -0.93 -13.93 3.27
CA ARG A 67 -1.69 -14.86 4.12
C ARG A 67 -1.80 -16.26 3.50
N PHE A 68 -1.95 -16.35 2.18
CA PHE A 68 -2.14 -17.60 1.47
C PHE A 68 -1.08 -17.76 0.38
N LEU A 69 -0.36 -18.88 0.43
CA LEU A 69 0.55 -19.31 -0.63
C LEU A 69 -0.02 -20.58 -1.26
N ARG A 70 -0.09 -20.64 -2.59
CA ARG A 70 -0.55 -21.79 -3.34
C ARG A 70 0.57 -22.32 -4.22
N PHE A 71 0.91 -23.58 -4.01
CA PHE A 71 1.84 -24.34 -4.81
C PHE A 71 1.09 -24.97 -5.99
N ILE A 72 1.52 -24.68 -7.21
CA ILE A 72 0.92 -25.24 -8.43
C ILE A 72 1.97 -26.14 -9.10
N PRO A 73 1.84 -27.47 -9.00
CA PRO A 73 2.69 -28.40 -9.73
C PRO A 73 2.40 -28.29 -11.24
N LEU A 74 3.47 -28.25 -12.04
CA LEU A 74 3.38 -28.10 -13.49
C LEU A 74 3.90 -29.34 -14.21
N GLU A 75 5.00 -29.91 -13.72
CA GLU A 75 5.64 -31.11 -14.25
C GLU A 75 6.08 -32.00 -13.08
N TRP A 76 6.07 -33.32 -13.29
CA TRP A 76 6.49 -34.33 -12.33
C TRP A 76 7.25 -35.44 -13.04
N ASN A 77 7.80 -36.39 -12.27
CA ASN A 77 8.48 -37.56 -12.82
C ASN A 77 7.59 -38.33 -13.81
N PRO A 78 7.99 -38.52 -15.07
CA PRO A 78 7.21 -39.30 -16.03
C PRO A 78 6.99 -40.76 -15.62
N SER A 79 7.90 -41.32 -14.82
CA SER A 79 7.84 -42.71 -14.34
C SER A 79 7.07 -42.88 -13.03
N GLY A 80 6.50 -41.81 -12.47
CA GLY A 80 5.74 -41.85 -11.21
C GLY A 80 4.58 -40.87 -11.22
N TRP A 81 4.15 -40.47 -10.03
CA TRP A 81 3.01 -39.56 -9.82
C TRP A 81 3.42 -38.26 -9.14
N LEU A 82 2.41 -37.44 -8.84
CA LEU A 82 2.57 -36.18 -8.13
C LEU A 82 2.77 -36.45 -6.64
N GLY A 83 4.01 -36.29 -6.17
CA GLY A 83 4.37 -36.34 -4.75
C GLY A 83 5.17 -35.09 -4.37
N VAL A 84 4.79 -34.43 -3.29
CA VAL A 84 5.56 -33.29 -2.78
C VAL A 84 5.41 -33.15 -1.27
N ARG A 85 6.54 -32.92 -0.61
CA ARG A 85 6.66 -32.37 0.73
C ARG A 85 7.13 -30.93 0.57
N LEU A 86 6.36 -29.99 1.11
CA LEU A 86 6.59 -28.56 0.94
C LEU A 86 6.90 -27.94 2.30
N GLU A 87 7.96 -27.16 2.35
CA GLU A 87 8.28 -26.30 3.48
C GLU A 87 8.37 -24.85 3.00
N VAL A 88 7.86 -23.91 3.80
CA VAL A 88 7.83 -22.48 3.49
C VAL A 88 8.62 -21.74 4.55
N TYR A 89 9.64 -20.99 4.13
CA TYR A 89 10.51 -20.22 5.01
C TYR A 89 10.17 -18.74 4.96
N GLY A 90 10.29 -18.09 6.11
CA GLY A 90 9.99 -16.68 6.25
C GLY A 90 9.92 -16.25 7.70
N CYS A 91 9.56 -14.99 7.91
CA CYS A 91 9.48 -14.39 9.24
C CYS A 91 8.05 -13.92 9.55
N SER A 92 7.76 -13.80 10.85
CA SER A 92 6.55 -13.11 11.29
C SER A 92 6.63 -11.65 10.88
N PHE A 93 5.65 -11.18 10.12
CA PHE A 93 5.53 -9.78 9.72
C PHE A 93 4.47 -9.12 10.59
N LYS A 94 4.84 -8.06 11.32
CA LYS A 94 3.91 -7.22 12.07
C LYS A 94 3.60 -5.99 11.24
N SER A 95 2.32 -5.65 11.15
CA SER A 95 1.89 -4.48 10.40
C SER A 95 0.77 -3.74 11.09
N ASP A 96 0.79 -2.43 10.94
CA ASP A 96 -0.30 -1.57 11.38
C ASP A 96 -1.23 -1.27 10.21
N VAL A 97 -2.42 -1.86 10.24
CA VAL A 97 -3.44 -1.71 9.21
C VAL A 97 -4.64 -0.93 9.76
N ALA A 98 -5.16 -0.02 8.95
CA ALA A 98 -6.41 0.69 9.18
C ALA A 98 -7.36 0.45 8.00
N ASP A 99 -8.61 0.12 8.32
CA ASP A 99 -9.71 -0.02 7.36
C ASP A 99 -10.47 1.30 7.21
N PHE A 100 -10.79 1.64 5.97
CA PHE A 100 -11.55 2.83 5.58
C PHE A 100 -12.75 2.39 4.74
N ASP A 101 -13.95 2.73 5.19
CA ASP A 101 -15.23 2.35 4.57
C ASP A 101 -15.77 3.42 3.59
N GLY A 102 -14.96 4.43 3.28
CA GLY A 102 -15.39 5.63 2.55
C GLY A 102 -16.17 6.65 3.40
N ARG A 103 -16.36 6.39 4.69
CA ARG A 103 -17.05 7.29 5.64
C ARG A 103 -16.17 7.70 6.80
N SER A 104 -15.13 6.93 7.10
CA SER A 104 -14.13 7.20 8.12
C SER A 104 -12.90 7.94 7.58
N SER A 105 -12.27 8.75 8.43
CA SER A 105 -10.98 9.40 8.15
C SER A 105 -10.16 9.53 9.44
N LEU A 106 -8.84 9.50 9.32
CA LEU A 106 -7.91 9.78 10.41
C LEU A 106 -7.39 11.22 10.28
N LEU A 107 -7.48 12.00 11.36
CA LEU A 107 -6.96 13.36 11.42
C LEU A 107 -5.78 13.41 12.38
N TYR A 108 -4.59 13.67 11.84
CA TYR A 108 -3.39 13.89 12.62
C TYR A 108 -3.18 15.38 12.85
N ARG A 109 -3.29 15.82 14.11
CA ARG A 109 -3.14 17.20 14.54
C ARG A 109 -1.72 17.48 14.98
N PHE A 110 -1.13 18.55 14.47
CA PHE A 110 0.19 19.00 14.89
C PHE A 110 0.14 19.67 16.26
N ASN A 111 1.26 19.64 16.98
CA ASN A 111 1.37 20.35 18.27
C ASN A 111 1.41 21.88 18.11
N GLN A 112 1.78 22.36 16.93
CA GLN A 112 1.82 23.77 16.57
C GLN A 112 0.61 24.12 15.71
N LYS A 113 0.24 25.41 15.69
CA LYS A 113 -0.91 25.89 14.90
C LYS A 113 -0.77 25.67 13.40
N SER A 114 0.48 25.62 12.92
CA SER A 114 0.85 25.26 11.56
C SER A 114 2.15 24.47 11.58
N MET A 115 2.40 23.76 10.49
CA MET A 115 3.61 22.98 10.26
C MET A 115 4.21 23.46 8.94
N SER A 116 5.47 23.91 8.97
CA SER A 116 6.26 24.25 7.79
C SER A 116 7.43 23.27 7.66
N THR A 117 7.45 22.49 6.56
CA THR A 117 8.56 21.58 6.24
C THR A 117 9.27 22.02 4.99
N VAL A 118 10.58 21.76 4.94
CA VAL A 118 11.39 21.78 3.69
C VAL A 118 11.66 20.37 3.17
N LYS A 119 11.46 19.35 4.01
CA LYS A 119 11.65 17.94 3.69
C LYS A 119 10.48 17.14 4.22
N ASP A 120 9.89 16.31 3.38
CA ASP A 120 8.85 15.37 3.78
C ASP A 120 9.17 13.96 3.27
N VAL A 121 8.90 12.96 4.11
CA VAL A 121 8.93 11.55 3.75
C VAL A 121 7.62 10.94 4.22
N ILE A 122 6.77 10.60 3.25
CA ILE A 122 5.46 9.99 3.49
C ILE A 122 5.46 8.62 2.83
N SER A 123 5.14 7.59 3.58
CA SER A 123 5.05 6.23 3.06
C SER A 123 3.83 5.51 3.59
N LEU A 124 3.20 4.73 2.71
CA LEU A 124 2.05 3.89 3.04
C LEU A 124 1.93 2.76 2.03
N ARG A 125 1.21 1.71 2.39
CA ARG A 125 0.70 0.74 1.42
C ARG A 125 -0.81 0.81 1.43
N PHE A 126 -1.45 0.71 0.28
CA PHE A 126 -2.91 0.72 0.19
C PHE A 126 -3.43 -0.45 -0.64
N LYS A 127 -4.68 -0.83 -0.38
CA LYS A 127 -5.40 -1.87 -1.09
C LYS A 127 -6.86 -1.44 -1.27
N SER A 128 -7.36 -1.39 -2.50
CA SER A 128 -8.75 -0.98 -2.79
C SER A 128 -9.33 -1.70 -4.01
N ARG A 129 -10.67 -1.74 -4.09
CA ARG A 129 -11.47 -2.07 -5.29
C ARG A 129 -12.05 -0.83 -5.97
N GLN A 130 -12.00 0.32 -5.31
CA GLN A 130 -12.54 1.56 -5.85
C GLN A 130 -11.46 2.25 -6.65
N ALA A 131 -11.81 2.72 -7.85
CA ALA A 131 -10.90 3.46 -8.71
C ALA A 131 -10.72 4.94 -8.29
N GLU A 132 -11.49 5.40 -7.29
CA GLU A 132 -11.52 6.79 -6.81
C GLU A 132 -11.43 6.82 -5.28
N GLY A 133 -10.60 7.70 -4.71
CA GLY A 133 -10.54 7.89 -3.26
C GLY A 133 -9.34 8.70 -2.77
N VAL A 134 -9.56 9.64 -1.85
CA VAL A 134 -8.48 10.46 -1.24
C VAL A 134 -7.76 9.67 -0.14
N LEU A 135 -6.45 9.46 -0.31
CA LEU A 135 -5.59 8.75 0.63
C LEU A 135 -4.99 9.68 1.69
N LEU A 136 -4.53 10.85 1.27
CA LEU A 136 -3.91 11.89 2.11
C LEU A 136 -4.35 13.25 1.61
N HIS A 137 -4.67 14.17 2.53
CA HIS A 137 -4.90 15.56 2.23
C HIS A 137 -4.45 16.48 3.37
N GLY A 138 -3.77 17.56 3.02
CA GLY A 138 -3.42 18.66 3.89
C GLY A 138 -3.49 19.97 3.14
N GLU A 139 -3.99 21.01 3.79
CA GLU A 139 -4.12 22.35 3.23
C GLU A 139 -3.68 23.38 4.28
N GLY A 140 -3.03 24.45 3.82
CA GLY A 140 -2.59 25.59 4.62
C GLY A 140 -3.37 26.86 4.27
N GLN A 141 -3.43 27.82 5.21
CA GLN A 141 -4.11 29.11 5.02
C GLN A 141 -3.60 29.93 3.84
N ARG A 142 -2.35 29.70 3.40
CA ARG A 142 -1.74 30.39 2.26
C ARG A 142 -2.03 29.74 0.91
N GLY A 143 -2.87 28.69 0.89
CA GLY A 143 -3.21 27.94 -0.32
C GLY A 143 -2.18 26.87 -0.71
N ASP A 144 -1.20 26.62 0.16
CA ASP A 144 -0.34 25.45 0.10
C ASP A 144 -1.16 24.21 0.37
N TYR A 145 -0.96 23.15 -0.41
CA TYR A 145 -1.68 21.91 -0.18
C TYR A 145 -0.90 20.73 -0.73
N ILE A 146 -1.13 19.58 -0.10
CA ILE A 146 -0.71 18.28 -0.58
C ILE A 146 -1.94 17.39 -0.63
N THR A 147 -2.17 16.71 -1.74
CA THR A 147 -3.25 15.74 -1.84
C THR A 147 -2.83 14.55 -2.68
N LEU A 148 -2.94 13.36 -2.10
CA LEU A 148 -2.75 12.10 -2.76
C LEU A 148 -4.10 11.42 -2.92
N GLU A 149 -4.47 11.09 -4.14
CA GLU A 149 -5.72 10.38 -4.42
C GLU A 149 -5.54 9.28 -5.46
N LEU A 150 -6.38 8.27 -5.36
CA LEU A 150 -6.63 7.33 -6.43
C LEU A 150 -7.65 7.96 -7.38
N HIS A 151 -7.32 8.04 -8.67
CA HIS A 151 -8.18 8.59 -9.72
C HIS A 151 -8.12 7.68 -10.95
N ARG A 152 -9.25 7.09 -11.33
CA ARG A 152 -9.38 6.10 -12.42
C ARG A 152 -8.35 4.98 -12.34
N GLY A 153 -8.11 4.46 -11.13
CA GLY A 153 -7.15 3.37 -10.90
C GLY A 153 -5.68 3.77 -11.03
N LYS A 154 -5.37 5.07 -11.08
CA LYS A 154 -4.01 5.63 -11.07
C LYS A 154 -3.81 6.52 -9.85
N LEU A 155 -2.59 6.60 -9.34
CA LEU A 155 -2.29 7.46 -8.20
C LEU A 155 -1.96 8.86 -8.69
N ALA A 156 -2.67 9.88 -8.20
CA ALA A 156 -2.50 11.27 -8.56
C ALA A 156 -2.04 12.08 -7.34
N LEU A 157 -0.88 12.73 -7.45
CA LEU A 157 -0.36 13.66 -6.45
C LEU A 157 -0.54 15.09 -6.94
N TYR A 158 -1.20 15.89 -6.12
CA TYR A 158 -1.29 17.34 -6.27
C TYR A 158 -0.49 17.98 -5.14
N LEU A 159 0.41 18.89 -5.48
CA LEU A 159 1.25 19.58 -4.52
C LEU A 159 1.42 21.04 -4.94
N ASN A 160 1.18 21.95 -4.02
CA ASN A 160 1.39 23.38 -4.17
C ASN A 160 2.24 23.91 -3.02
N LEU A 161 3.28 24.67 -3.36
CA LEU A 161 4.25 25.29 -2.45
C LEU A 161 4.29 26.81 -2.69
N GLY A 162 3.15 27.48 -2.58
CA GLY A 162 3.00 28.91 -2.83
C GLY A 162 2.59 29.28 -4.27
N GLU A 163 1.87 30.41 -4.39
CA GLU A 163 1.20 30.90 -5.60
C GLU A 163 2.15 31.24 -6.76
N LEU A 164 1.78 30.83 -7.98
CA LEU A 164 1.96 31.65 -9.19
C LEU A 164 0.59 32.22 -9.53
N ARG A 165 0.43 33.55 -9.44
CA ARG A 165 -0.83 34.30 -9.67
C ARG A 165 -1.47 34.12 -11.06
N PHE A 166 -0.92 33.25 -11.93
CA PHE A 166 -1.30 33.12 -13.34
C PHE A 166 -1.52 31.68 -13.84
N SER A 167 -1.46 30.64 -12.99
CA SER A 167 -1.80 29.27 -13.41
C SER A 167 -2.97 28.69 -12.62
N SER A 168 -4.18 28.80 -13.19
CA SER A 168 -5.43 28.29 -12.62
C SER A 168 -5.58 26.76 -12.67
N SER A 169 -4.60 26.04 -13.24
CA SER A 169 -4.69 24.59 -13.44
C SER A 169 -3.94 23.83 -12.34
N ARG A 170 -4.69 23.07 -11.55
CA ARG A 170 -4.14 22.08 -10.60
C ARG A 170 -3.49 20.95 -11.42
N VAL A 171 -2.18 21.01 -11.59
CA VAL A 171 -1.44 19.97 -12.32
C VAL A 171 -1.17 18.80 -11.38
N ALA A 172 -1.76 17.65 -11.68
CA ALA A 172 -1.46 16.40 -10.99
C ALA A 172 -0.27 15.70 -11.64
N VAL A 173 0.56 15.06 -10.84
CA VAL A 173 1.51 14.05 -11.31
C VAL A 173 0.90 12.69 -11.07
N THR A 174 0.68 11.92 -12.14
CA THR A 174 0.03 10.60 -12.08
C THR A 174 1.01 9.47 -12.27
N VAL A 175 0.94 8.44 -11.44
CA VAL A 175 1.84 7.27 -11.46
C VAL A 175 1.03 5.98 -11.27
N GLY A 176 1.49 4.91 -11.90
CA GLY A 176 0.85 3.60 -11.83
C GLY A 176 -0.43 3.50 -12.69
N SER A 177 -1.00 2.30 -12.69
CA SER A 177 -2.23 1.94 -13.41
C SER A 177 -2.80 0.67 -12.80
N LEU A 178 -4.13 0.52 -12.84
CA LEU A 178 -4.86 -0.63 -12.28
C LEU A 178 -4.55 -0.86 -10.79
N LEU A 179 -4.41 0.23 -10.02
CA LEU A 179 -4.11 0.18 -8.59
C LEU A 179 -5.35 -0.14 -7.72
N ASP A 180 -6.49 -0.36 -8.36
CA ASP A 180 -7.78 -0.79 -7.82
C ASP A 180 -7.99 -2.32 -7.94
N ASP A 181 -6.89 -3.07 -8.07
CA ASP A 181 -6.88 -4.53 -8.32
C ASP A 181 -7.10 -5.40 -7.07
N GLN A 182 -7.44 -4.81 -5.92
CA GLN A 182 -7.57 -5.48 -4.62
C GLN A 182 -6.25 -6.08 -4.07
N HIS A 183 -5.08 -5.61 -4.50
CA HIS A 183 -3.78 -5.97 -3.91
C HIS A 183 -3.10 -4.77 -3.25
N TRP A 184 -2.09 -5.07 -2.44
CA TRP A 184 -1.29 -4.04 -1.80
C TRP A 184 -0.34 -3.37 -2.78
N HIS A 185 -0.47 -2.06 -2.91
CA HIS A 185 0.45 -1.19 -3.62
C HIS A 185 1.23 -0.33 -2.64
N SER A 186 2.54 -0.20 -2.85
CA SER A 186 3.42 0.63 -2.02
C SER A 186 3.53 2.03 -2.58
N VAL A 187 3.43 3.04 -1.73
CA VAL A 187 3.58 4.45 -2.10
C VAL A 187 4.63 5.09 -1.20
N VAL A 188 5.59 5.77 -1.82
CA VAL A 188 6.57 6.60 -1.12
C VAL A 188 6.64 7.96 -1.80
N ILE A 189 6.48 9.01 -1.00
CA ILE A 189 6.66 10.40 -1.41
C ILE A 189 7.87 10.92 -0.64
N GLU A 190 8.90 11.31 -1.36
CA GLU A 190 10.05 12.02 -0.79
C GLU A 190 10.12 13.40 -1.40
N ARG A 191 10.03 14.43 -0.57
CA ARG A 191 10.18 15.82 -0.99
C ARG A 191 11.39 16.44 -0.31
N PHE A 192 12.17 17.17 -1.09
CA PHE A 192 13.21 18.07 -0.59
C PHE A 192 13.15 19.38 -1.36
N ASN A 193 12.82 20.48 -0.67
CA ASN A 193 12.45 21.77 -1.25
C ASN A 193 11.36 21.55 -2.32
N LYS A 194 11.61 21.98 -3.56
CA LYS A 194 10.69 21.79 -4.69
C LYS A 194 10.77 20.44 -5.38
N GLN A 195 11.80 19.64 -5.09
CA GLN A 195 12.03 18.35 -5.75
C GLN A 195 11.21 17.27 -5.05
N VAL A 196 10.50 16.46 -5.85
CA VAL A 196 9.63 15.40 -5.36
C VAL A 196 9.93 14.11 -6.12
N ASN A 197 10.10 13.03 -5.37
CA ASN A 197 10.11 11.67 -5.85
C ASN A 197 8.81 11.01 -5.41
N LEU A 198 8.00 10.57 -6.37
CA LEU A 198 6.81 9.77 -6.13
C LEU A 198 7.05 8.36 -6.66
N THR A 199 7.22 7.42 -5.74
CA THR A 199 7.41 6.00 -6.05
C THR A 199 6.12 5.23 -5.79
N VAL A 200 5.64 4.52 -6.80
CA VAL A 200 4.53 3.56 -6.68
C VAL A 200 5.02 2.18 -7.09
N ASP A 201 4.99 1.24 -6.14
CA ASP A 201 5.62 -0.07 -6.25
C ASP A 201 7.10 0.05 -6.65
N SER A 202 7.45 -0.32 -7.88
CA SER A 202 8.80 -0.21 -8.44
C SER A 202 9.01 1.00 -9.36
N HIS A 203 7.97 1.79 -9.61
CA HIS A 203 8.00 2.89 -10.58
C HIS A 203 8.14 4.24 -9.87
N THR A 204 9.25 4.94 -10.11
CA THR A 204 9.52 6.27 -9.55
C THR A 204 9.32 7.35 -10.60
N GLN A 205 8.57 8.40 -10.23
CA GLN A 205 8.44 9.63 -11.00
C GLN A 205 9.11 10.77 -10.24
N HIS A 206 10.05 11.43 -10.92
CA HIS A 206 10.79 12.57 -10.40
C HIS A 206 10.25 13.84 -11.03
N PHE A 207 9.88 14.83 -10.21
CA PHE A 207 9.41 16.11 -10.73
C PHE A 207 9.75 17.26 -9.79
N GLN A 208 9.69 18.47 -10.33
CA GLN A 208 9.84 19.70 -9.57
C GLN A 208 8.51 20.44 -9.54
N THR A 209 8.13 20.90 -8.35
CA THR A 209 6.92 21.72 -8.17
C THR A 209 7.10 23.09 -8.84
N LYS A 210 5.99 23.67 -9.30
CA LYS A 210 5.99 24.99 -9.97
C LYS A 210 5.87 26.18 -9.01
N GLY A 211 5.67 25.93 -7.71
CA GLY A 211 5.50 26.98 -6.70
C GLY A 211 6.77 27.82 -6.53
N GLU A 212 6.61 29.06 -6.06
CA GLU A 212 7.73 29.94 -5.75
C GLU A 212 8.42 29.57 -4.43
N GLY A 213 7.69 28.97 -3.47
CA GLY A 213 8.21 28.56 -2.17
C GLY A 213 8.91 27.20 -2.16
N ASP A 214 9.82 27.03 -1.19
CA ASP A 214 10.53 25.76 -0.95
C ASP A 214 9.93 24.96 0.22
N SER A 215 9.08 25.60 1.03
CA SER A 215 8.41 24.99 2.17
C SER A 215 6.97 24.62 1.84
N LEU A 216 6.51 23.50 2.38
CA LEU A 216 5.10 23.13 2.43
C LEU A 216 4.55 23.62 3.77
N GLU A 217 3.63 24.59 3.73
CA GLU A 217 2.93 25.06 4.92
C GLU A 217 1.55 24.40 5.02
N VAL A 218 1.40 23.45 5.94
CA VAL A 218 0.10 22.86 6.29
C VAL A 218 -0.38 23.50 7.59
N ASP A 219 -1.70 23.68 7.74
CA ASP A 219 -2.28 24.24 8.96
C ASP A 219 -2.19 23.26 10.14
N TYR A 220 -3.30 23.02 10.85
CA TYR A 220 -3.30 22.34 12.13
C TYR A 220 -3.40 20.82 12.01
N GLU A 221 -3.83 20.29 10.86
CA GLU A 221 -4.06 18.85 10.70
C GLU A 221 -3.81 18.31 9.29
N LEU A 222 -3.43 17.02 9.25
CA LEU A 222 -3.43 16.18 8.06
C LEU A 222 -4.56 15.17 8.15
N SER A 223 -5.23 14.93 7.03
CA SER A 223 -6.29 13.94 6.90
C SER A 223 -5.86 12.76 6.06
N PHE A 224 -6.22 11.55 6.50
CA PHE A 224 -5.95 10.30 5.82
C PHE A 224 -7.23 9.50 5.61
N GLY A 225 -7.36 8.90 4.43
CA GLY A 225 -8.53 8.12 4.02
C GLY A 225 -9.77 8.93 3.63
N GLY A 226 -9.72 10.26 3.71
CA GLY A 226 -10.81 11.13 3.31
C GLY A 226 -10.58 12.57 3.74
N ILE A 227 -11.43 13.48 3.23
CA ILE A 227 -11.43 14.89 3.63
C ILE A 227 -12.66 15.11 4.51
N PRO A 228 -12.52 15.49 5.79
CA PRO A 228 -13.67 15.79 6.63
C PRO A 228 -14.44 16.98 6.03
N LEU A 229 -15.71 16.78 5.69
CA LEU A 229 -16.53 17.79 5.03
C LEU A 229 -16.63 19.07 5.88
N PRO A 230 -16.26 20.26 5.37
CA PRO A 230 -16.63 21.51 5.99
C PRO A 230 -18.11 21.81 5.72
N GLY A 231 -18.98 21.42 6.66
CA GLY A 231 -20.27 22.04 6.96
C GLY A 231 -21.39 22.07 5.90
N LYS A 232 -21.16 21.70 4.63
CA LYS A 232 -22.21 21.64 3.60
C LYS A 232 -22.05 20.41 2.69
N PRO A 233 -23.08 19.54 2.59
CA PRO A 233 -23.09 18.49 1.58
C PRO A 233 -23.15 19.11 0.18
N GLY A 234 -22.17 18.82 -0.68
CA GLY A 234 -22.21 19.14 -2.12
C GLY A 234 -21.10 20.03 -2.68
N THR A 235 -20.17 20.58 -1.88
CA THR A 235 -19.09 21.45 -2.39
C THR A 235 -17.75 20.74 -2.62
N PHE A 236 -17.51 19.59 -1.99
CA PHE A 236 -16.33 18.75 -2.24
C PHE A 236 -16.71 17.55 -3.11
N LEU A 237 -16.19 17.52 -4.34
CA LEU A 237 -16.47 16.47 -5.34
C LEU A 237 -15.59 15.22 -5.15
N ARG A 238 -14.62 15.24 -4.23
CA ARG A 238 -13.69 14.14 -4.00
C ARG A 238 -14.32 13.06 -3.12
N LYS A 239 -14.20 11.81 -3.54
CA LYS A 239 -14.66 10.66 -2.76
C LYS A 239 -13.62 10.31 -1.70
N ASN A 240 -14.09 9.91 -0.52
CA ASN A 240 -13.22 9.33 0.50
C ASN A 240 -12.72 7.95 0.04
N PHE A 241 -11.59 7.53 0.60
CA PHE A 241 -11.01 6.25 0.29
C PHE A 241 -11.81 5.11 0.92
N HIS A 242 -12.05 4.07 0.13
CA HIS A 242 -12.64 2.82 0.60
C HIS A 242 -11.63 1.70 0.33
N GLY A 243 -11.08 1.14 1.39
CA GLY A 243 -10.08 0.10 1.33
C GLY A 243 -9.21 0.14 2.58
N CYS A 244 -8.03 -0.45 2.46
CA CYS A 244 -7.11 -0.61 3.58
C CYS A 244 -5.85 0.19 3.38
N ILE A 245 -5.32 0.78 4.45
CA ILE A 245 -4.00 1.41 4.49
C ILE A 245 -3.13 0.71 5.53
N GLU A 246 -1.92 0.36 5.14
CA GLU A 246 -0.93 -0.35 5.96
C GLU A 246 0.33 0.52 6.14
N ASN A 247 0.89 0.52 7.35
CA ASN A 247 2.16 1.16 7.72
C ASN A 247 2.25 2.63 7.32
N LEU A 248 1.17 3.37 7.51
CA LEU A 248 1.12 4.80 7.25
C LEU A 248 2.13 5.55 8.13
N ASN A 249 3.11 6.16 7.48
CA ASN A 249 4.18 6.92 8.08
C ASN A 249 4.23 8.33 7.48
N TYR A 250 4.32 9.32 8.36
CA TYR A 250 4.51 10.72 8.00
C TYR A 250 5.71 11.26 8.79
N ASN A 251 6.81 11.59 8.10
CA ASN A 251 8.01 12.18 8.69
C ASN A 251 8.55 11.40 9.92
N GLY A 252 8.47 10.07 9.88
CA GLY A 252 8.92 9.17 10.95
C GLY A 252 7.85 8.86 12.01
N ILE A 253 6.64 9.42 11.88
CA ILE A 253 5.53 9.17 12.78
C ILE A 253 4.60 8.11 12.19
N HIS A 254 4.43 6.99 12.91
CA HIS A 254 3.52 5.89 12.55
C HIS A 254 2.07 6.25 12.93
N ILE A 255 1.31 6.79 11.97
CA ILE A 255 -0.03 7.37 12.22
C ILE A 255 -1.02 6.33 12.75
N ILE A 256 -0.99 5.10 12.23
CA ILE A 256 -1.92 4.04 12.66
C ILE A 256 -1.57 3.54 14.08
N ASP A 257 -0.28 3.47 14.45
CA ASP A 257 0.13 3.14 15.82
C ASP A 257 -0.35 4.20 16.82
N LEU A 258 -0.28 5.49 16.47
CA LEU A 258 -0.86 6.56 17.29
C LEU A 258 -2.36 6.33 17.52
N ALA A 259 -3.10 5.94 16.48
CA ALA A 259 -4.54 5.68 16.57
C ALA A 259 -4.83 4.47 17.47
N LYS A 260 -4.10 3.37 17.29
CA LYS A 260 -4.19 2.16 18.13
C LYS A 260 -3.92 2.47 19.61
N ARG A 261 -2.95 3.33 19.89
CA ARG A 261 -2.58 3.77 21.24
C ARG A 261 -3.43 4.93 21.78
N ARG A 262 -4.44 5.39 21.03
CA ARG A 262 -5.37 6.47 21.40
C ARG A 262 -4.63 7.75 21.86
N LYS A 263 -3.60 8.15 21.11
CA LYS A 263 -2.84 9.37 21.41
C LYS A 263 -3.70 10.62 21.16
N PRO A 264 -3.52 11.71 21.93
CA PRO A 264 -4.35 12.92 21.80
C PRO A 264 -4.15 13.70 20.49
N GLN A 265 -3.10 13.39 19.74
CA GLN A 265 -2.77 14.02 18.46
C GLN A 265 -3.55 13.42 17.28
N ILE A 266 -4.25 12.29 17.46
CA ILE A 266 -4.94 11.58 16.38
C ILE A 266 -6.43 11.45 16.70
N TYR A 267 -7.26 11.75 15.71
CA TYR A 267 -8.72 11.68 15.81
C TYR A 267 -9.28 10.81 14.70
N SER A 268 -10.21 9.92 15.04
CA SER A 268 -11.01 9.20 14.06
C SER A 268 -12.34 9.92 13.88
N VAL A 269 -12.65 10.31 12.64
CA VAL A 269 -13.90 10.98 12.30
C VAL A 269 -14.73 10.05 11.42
N LYS A 270 -16.05 9.98 11.67
CA LYS A 270 -17.02 9.36 10.78
C LYS A 270 -17.97 10.44 10.25
N THR A 271 -18.25 10.41 8.95
CA THR A 271 -19.23 11.32 8.35
C THR A 271 -20.64 11.03 8.88
N PRO A 272 -21.37 12.04 9.41
CA PRO A 272 -22.65 11.81 10.06
C PRO A 272 -23.76 11.68 9.00
N HIS A 273 -24.23 10.45 8.78
CA HIS A 273 -25.55 10.24 8.19
C HIS A 273 -26.37 9.14 8.91
N ASP A 274 -25.91 8.61 10.05
CA ASP A 274 -26.78 7.83 10.92
C ASP A 274 -26.46 8.08 12.38
N GLN A 275 -27.46 8.57 13.12
CA GLN A 275 -27.43 8.60 14.57
C GLN A 275 -27.63 7.18 15.07
N GLY A 276 -26.63 6.58 15.74
CA GLY A 276 -26.88 5.27 16.34
C GLY A 276 -25.72 4.57 17.03
N GLU A 277 -24.46 4.87 16.72
CA GLU A 277 -23.35 4.18 17.38
C GLU A 277 -22.25 5.13 17.85
N PRO A 278 -21.81 5.04 19.12
CA PRO A 278 -20.58 5.68 19.54
C PRO A 278 -19.44 5.17 18.64
N ALA A 279 -18.46 6.04 18.36
CA ALA A 279 -17.27 5.70 17.59
C ALA A 279 -16.38 4.69 18.34
N THR A 280 -16.85 3.45 18.50
CA THR A 280 -16.09 2.33 18.99
C THR A 280 -15.11 1.92 17.91
N SER A 281 -13.83 2.27 18.11
CA SER A 281 -12.66 1.38 18.10
C SER A 281 -12.49 0.32 16.99
N THR A 282 -13.21 0.35 15.88
CA THR A 282 -13.15 -0.69 14.84
C THR A 282 -12.57 -0.14 13.54
N MET A 283 -11.49 0.65 13.61
CA MET A 283 -10.63 0.90 12.44
C MET A 283 -9.59 -0.22 12.25
N CYS A 284 -9.52 -1.17 13.17
CA CYS A 284 -8.64 -2.33 13.12
C CYS A 284 -9.50 -3.60 12.99
N ALA A 285 -10.03 -3.88 11.79
CA ALA A 285 -10.67 -5.14 11.44
C ALA A 285 -10.15 -5.63 10.07
N GLU A 286 -10.33 -6.93 9.80
CA GLU A 286 -9.61 -7.70 8.76
C GLU A 286 -9.67 -7.10 7.36
N CYS A 287 -8.52 -6.58 6.94
CA CYS A 287 -8.07 -6.51 5.57
C CYS A 287 -7.28 -7.78 5.21
#